data_AF-A0A1A1VNB2-F1
#
_entry.id   AF-A0A1A1VNB2-F1
#
_cell.length_a   1.000
_cell.length_b   1.000
_cell.length_c   1.000
_cell.angle_alpha   90.00
_cell.angle_beta   90.00
_cell.angle_gamma   90.00
#
_symmetry.space_group_name_H-M   'P 1'
#
loop_
_entity.id
_entity.type
_entity.pdbx_description
1 polymer ?
#
loop_
_entity_poly.entity_id
_entity_poly.type
_entity_poly.pdbx_seq_one_letter_code
_entity_poly.pdbx_strand_id
1 'polypeptide(L)'
;MAAKRIRAVALAAGVVGWNGLVDPRLPARWQPVARAALGSVLMFATGARPGLRPPVVWSGLRLGAVAATAVSAGVAATSTVPPVRAGMRRKVLPDEPRRWLALRIPLGTVWPEEATFRGALGKLGAEAFGPAGGQVLQAGAFGLSHIADARAAGQPVVPTVLATGAAGWVFGWLAQRSASLAAPMLAHLAINEAGALAALACQAGPAARPVP
;
A
#
# COMPACT_ATOMS: atom_id res chain seq x y z
N MET A 1 -0.80 24.31 -18.89
CA MET A 1 -1.67 23.10 -18.77
C MET A 1 -0.97 21.83 -19.27
N ALA A 2 -0.50 21.77 -20.52
CA ALA A 2 0.17 20.59 -21.08
C ALA A 2 1.38 20.10 -20.25
N ALA A 3 2.27 21.00 -19.84
CA ALA A 3 3.44 20.66 -19.03
C ALA A 3 3.11 19.98 -17.69
N LYS A 4 2.03 20.38 -17.01
CA LYS A 4 1.58 19.76 -15.75
C LYS A 4 1.08 18.33 -15.98
N ARG A 5 0.30 18.13 -17.04
CA ARG A 5 -0.21 16.81 -17.44
C ARG A 5 0.92 15.86 -17.82
N ILE A 6 1.89 16.33 -18.61
CA ILE A 6 3.09 15.55 -18.97
C ILE A 6 3.85 15.14 -17.71
N ARG A 7 4.11 16.07 -16.79
CA ARG A 7 4.81 15.75 -15.52
C ARG A 7 4.08 14.71 -14.68
N ALA A 8 2.76 14.84 -14.51
CA ALA A 8 1.98 13.89 -13.73
C ALA A 8 1.96 12.49 -14.36
N VAL A 9 1.76 12.39 -15.69
CA VAL A 9 1.79 11.12 -16.42
C VAL A 9 3.19 10.52 -16.43
N ALA A 10 4.24 11.33 -16.61
CA ALA A 10 5.63 10.87 -16.58
C ALA A 10 6.00 10.32 -15.20
N LEU A 11 5.58 10.97 -14.10
CA LEU A 11 5.78 10.43 -12.76
C LEU A 11 5.04 9.11 -12.56
N ALA A 12 3.77 9.03 -12.98
CA ALA A 12 3.00 7.78 -12.90
C ALA A 12 3.66 6.64 -13.66
N ALA A 13 4.04 6.87 -14.93
CA ALA A 13 4.72 5.90 -15.76
C ALA A 13 6.09 5.52 -15.19
N GLY A 14 6.85 6.49 -14.68
CA GLY A 14 8.15 6.27 -14.05
C GLY A 14 8.08 5.41 -12.79
N VAL A 15 7.10 5.67 -11.92
CA VAL A 15 6.89 4.87 -10.70
C VAL A 15 6.40 3.45 -11.04
N VAL A 16 5.48 3.30 -12.01
CA VAL A 16 5.05 1.96 -12.49
C VAL A 16 6.22 1.21 -13.10
N GLY A 17 7.01 1.87 -13.95
CA GLY A 17 8.22 1.31 -14.55
C GLY A 17 9.26 0.91 -13.50
N TRP A 18 9.49 1.74 -12.49
CA TRP A 18 10.40 1.43 -11.38
C TRP A 18 9.96 0.17 -10.62
N ASN A 19 8.68 0.07 -10.25
CA ASN A 19 8.15 -1.09 -9.52
C ASN A 19 8.15 -2.37 -10.37
N GLY A 20 7.97 -2.27 -11.69
CA GLY A 20 8.03 -3.42 -12.59
C GLY A 20 9.45 -3.86 -12.96
N LEU A 21 10.38 -2.92 -13.09
CA LEU A 21 11.67 -3.15 -13.73
C LEU A 21 12.87 -3.01 -12.79
N VAL A 22 12.82 -2.17 -11.76
CA VAL A 22 13.98 -1.93 -10.91
C VAL A 22 13.82 -2.58 -9.55
N ASP A 23 12.73 -2.30 -8.85
CA ASP A 23 12.51 -2.76 -7.49
C ASP A 23 12.62 -4.29 -7.30
N PRO A 24 12.09 -5.15 -8.20
CA PRO A 24 12.20 -6.60 -8.08
C PRO A 24 13.64 -7.13 -8.26
N ARG A 25 14.53 -6.34 -8.87
CA ARG A 25 15.94 -6.70 -9.13
C ARG A 25 16.88 -6.22 -8.03
N LEU A 26 16.40 -5.38 -7.11
CA LEU A 26 17.21 -4.91 -5.99
C LEU A 26 17.43 -6.05 -4.97
N PRO A 27 18.63 -6.15 -4.36
CA PRO A 27 18.84 -7.08 -3.27
C PRO A 27 17.87 -6.84 -2.11
N ALA A 28 17.28 -7.90 -1.56
CA ALA A 28 16.22 -7.83 -0.54
C ALA A 28 16.58 -7.04 0.73
N ARG A 29 17.89 -6.91 1.03
CA ARG A 29 18.42 -6.09 2.13
C ARG A 29 18.35 -4.59 1.88
N TRP A 30 18.43 -4.17 0.61
CA TRP A 30 18.45 -2.76 0.20
C TRP A 30 17.07 -2.24 -0.23
N GLN A 31 16.16 -3.13 -0.66
CA GLN A 31 14.81 -2.77 -1.09
C GLN A 31 14.08 -1.80 -0.14
N PRO A 32 13.97 -2.06 1.19
CA PRO A 32 13.24 -1.15 2.08
C PRO A 32 13.82 0.27 2.10
N VAL A 33 15.16 0.38 2.09
CA VAL A 33 15.86 1.66 2.12
C VAL A 33 15.67 2.40 0.80
N ALA A 34 15.81 1.70 -0.33
CA ALA A 34 15.62 2.27 -1.67
C ALA A 34 14.19 2.80 -1.86
N ARG A 35 13.18 2.02 -1.45
CA ARG A 35 11.77 2.43 -1.49
C ARG A 35 11.53 3.66 -0.62
N ALA A 36 11.95 3.61 0.66
CA ALA A 36 11.79 4.71 1.61
C ALA A 36 12.45 6.01 1.10
N ALA A 37 13.66 5.91 0.55
CA ALA A 37 14.37 7.04 -0.04
C ALA A 37 13.62 7.60 -1.26
N LEU A 38 13.22 6.73 -2.21
CA LEU A 38 12.50 7.14 -3.40
C LEU A 38 11.20 7.88 -3.05
N GLY A 39 10.35 7.29 -2.19
CA GLY A 39 9.09 7.91 -1.80
C GLY A 39 9.27 9.25 -1.08
N SER A 40 10.27 9.34 -0.20
CA SER A 40 10.59 10.59 0.51
C SER A 40 11.09 11.68 -0.45
N VAL A 41 11.99 11.32 -1.37
CA VAL A 41 12.53 12.25 -2.37
C VAL A 41 11.44 12.73 -3.32
N LEU A 42 10.59 11.84 -3.82
CA LEU A 42 9.47 12.22 -4.70
C LEU A 42 8.49 13.16 -3.98
N MET A 43 8.13 12.84 -2.74
CA MET A 43 7.23 13.68 -1.95
C MET A 43 7.82 15.07 -1.70
N PHE A 44 9.11 15.14 -1.36
CA PHE A 44 9.82 16.41 -1.17
C PHE A 44 9.95 17.21 -2.49
N ALA A 45 10.39 16.57 -3.57
CA ALA A 45 10.62 17.21 -4.86
C ALA A 45 9.34 17.78 -5.49
N THR A 46 8.20 17.14 -5.22
CA THR A 46 6.88 17.64 -5.65
C THR A 46 6.31 18.69 -4.69
N GLY A 47 6.93 18.92 -3.53
CA GLY A 47 6.44 19.80 -2.47
C GLY A 47 5.14 19.31 -1.85
N ALA A 48 4.88 18.00 -1.88
CA ALA A 48 3.72 17.40 -1.25
C ALA A 48 3.85 17.48 0.28
N ARG A 49 2.77 17.90 0.94
CA ARG A 49 2.73 18.03 2.40
C ARG A 49 2.09 16.79 3.00
N PRO A 50 2.75 16.09 3.93
CA PRO A 50 2.25 14.80 4.43
C PRO A 50 1.10 14.95 5.46
N GLY A 51 0.88 16.15 6.01
CA GLY A 51 -0.19 16.37 7.00
C GLY A 51 -0.01 15.60 8.31
N LEU A 52 1.22 15.28 8.69
CA LEU A 52 1.57 14.50 9.89
C LEU A 52 1.90 15.36 11.11
N ARG A 53 1.49 16.65 11.11
CA ARG A 53 1.68 17.57 12.23
C ARG A 53 0.32 18.12 12.71
N PRO A 54 0.18 18.46 14.00
CA PRO A 54 -1.00 19.15 14.51
C PRO A 54 -1.27 20.47 13.75
N PRO A 55 -2.55 20.86 13.59
CA PRO A 55 -3.76 20.13 14.00
C PRO A 55 -4.22 19.05 12.99
N VAL A 56 -3.68 19.04 11.77
CA VAL A 56 -4.14 18.20 10.66
C VAL A 56 -4.04 16.71 10.95
N VAL A 57 -2.97 16.29 11.64
CA VAL A 57 -2.73 14.88 11.99
C VAL A 57 -3.88 14.27 12.79
N TRP A 58 -4.61 15.05 13.61
CA TRP A 58 -5.70 14.52 14.43
C TRP A 58 -6.88 14.03 13.60
N SER A 59 -7.21 14.72 12.51
CA SER A 59 -8.22 14.28 11.55
C SER A 59 -7.79 12.97 10.89
N GLY A 60 -6.51 12.91 10.49
CA GLY A 60 -5.88 11.73 9.91
C GLY A 60 -5.94 10.51 10.84
N LEU A 61 -5.55 10.68 12.11
CA LEU A 61 -5.57 9.61 13.10
C LEU A 61 -6.98 9.12 13.40
N ARG A 62 -7.97 10.02 13.54
CA ARG A 62 -9.37 9.63 13.80
C ARG A 62 -9.94 8.80 12.66
N LEU A 63 -9.85 9.31 11.43
CA LEU A 63 -10.38 8.62 10.27
C LEU A 63 -9.60 7.32 9.98
N GLY A 64 -8.28 7.37 10.12
CA GLY A 64 -7.40 6.21 9.98
C GLY A 64 -7.67 5.12 11.00
N ALA A 65 -7.96 5.46 12.26
CA ALA A 65 -8.30 4.49 13.29
C ALA A 65 -9.62 3.76 13.00
N VAL A 66 -10.63 4.49 12.49
CA VAL A 66 -11.90 3.89 12.04
C VAL A 66 -11.65 2.93 10.88
N ALA A 67 -10.90 3.37 9.86
CA ALA A 67 -10.57 2.53 8.72
C ALA A 67 -9.74 1.29 9.12
N ALA A 68 -8.72 1.47 9.96
CA ALA A 68 -7.88 0.39 10.46
C ALA A 68 -8.67 -0.64 11.27
N THR A 69 -9.61 -0.19 12.11
CA THR A 69 -10.53 -1.07 12.85
C THR A 69 -11.39 -1.88 11.90
N ALA A 70 -12.04 -1.22 10.92
CA ALA A 70 -12.89 -1.88 9.95
C ALA A 70 -12.13 -2.92 9.11
N VAL A 71 -10.94 -2.57 8.64
CA VAL A 71 -10.03 -3.47 7.92
C VAL A 71 -9.66 -4.67 8.78
N SER A 72 -9.18 -4.43 10.01
CA SER A 72 -8.70 -5.50 10.89
C SER A 72 -9.83 -6.48 11.24
N ALA A 73 -11.04 -5.97 11.51
CA ALA A 73 -12.21 -6.78 11.72
C ALA A 73 -12.57 -7.60 10.46
N GLY A 74 -12.52 -6.98 9.28
CA GLY A 74 -12.74 -7.67 8.00
C GLY A 74 -11.73 -8.78 7.74
N VAL A 75 -10.44 -8.54 8.00
CA VAL A 75 -9.40 -9.58 7.89
C VAL A 75 -9.63 -10.71 8.89
N ALA A 76 -9.93 -10.40 10.14
CA ALA A 76 -10.24 -11.40 11.16
C ALA A 76 -11.45 -12.26 10.74
N ALA A 77 -12.55 -11.62 10.30
CA ALA A 77 -13.74 -12.32 9.85
C ALA A 77 -13.46 -13.21 8.63
N THR A 78 -12.82 -12.67 7.59
CA THR A 78 -12.51 -13.41 6.36
C THR A 78 -11.50 -14.53 6.57
N SER A 79 -10.60 -14.43 7.56
CA SER A 79 -9.66 -15.50 7.90
C SER A 79 -10.35 -16.78 8.41
N THR A 80 -11.61 -16.69 8.85
CA THR A 80 -12.41 -17.86 9.25
C THR A 80 -13.00 -18.62 8.06
N VAL A 81 -12.99 -18.03 6.85
CA VAL A 81 -13.49 -18.64 5.61
C VAL A 81 -12.50 -19.71 5.11
N PRO A 82 -12.91 -20.97 4.87
CA PRO A 82 -11.95 -22.07 4.64
C PRO A 82 -10.98 -21.86 3.45
N PRO A 83 -11.43 -21.39 2.26
CA PRO A 83 -10.51 -21.05 1.17
C PRO A 83 -9.46 -19.99 1.55
N VAL A 84 -9.85 -18.96 2.29
CA VAL A 84 -8.97 -17.87 2.73
C VAL A 84 -7.96 -18.40 3.74
N ARG A 85 -8.40 -19.14 4.75
CA ARG A 85 -7.53 -19.80 5.73
C ARG A 85 -6.51 -20.72 5.08
N ALA A 86 -6.96 -21.54 4.12
CA ALA A 86 -6.07 -22.43 3.37
C ALA A 86 -5.03 -21.65 2.56
N GLY A 87 -5.41 -20.52 1.96
CA GLY A 87 -4.49 -19.60 1.30
C GLY A 87 -3.46 -19.00 2.26
N MET A 88 -3.90 -18.53 3.43
CA MET A 88 -3.03 -17.98 4.49
C MET A 88 -1.99 -19.00 4.98
N ARG A 89 -2.39 -20.27 5.13
CA ARG A 89 -1.47 -21.37 5.51
C ARG A 89 -0.38 -21.64 4.49
N ARG A 90 -0.65 -21.44 3.19
CA ARG A 90 0.31 -21.66 2.10
C ARG A 90 1.24 -20.47 1.83
N LYS A 91 1.02 -19.34 2.49
CA LYS A 91 1.79 -18.12 2.25
C LYS A 91 3.22 -18.29 2.77
N VAL A 92 4.21 -18.04 1.91
CA VAL A 92 5.61 -17.95 2.33
C VAL A 92 5.78 -16.67 3.15
N LEU A 93 6.19 -16.82 4.41
CA LEU A 93 6.42 -15.71 5.33
C LEU A 93 7.93 -15.45 5.49
N PRO A 94 8.34 -14.22 5.82
CA PRO A 94 9.75 -13.93 6.08
C PRO A 94 10.30 -14.64 7.32
N ASP A 95 11.60 -14.97 7.30
CA ASP A 95 12.31 -15.66 8.39
C ASP A 95 12.33 -14.87 9.73
N GLU A 96 12.21 -13.54 9.66
CA GLU A 96 12.17 -12.65 10.83
C GLU A 96 10.82 -11.90 10.93
N PRO A 97 9.70 -12.56 11.33
CA PRO A 97 8.37 -11.93 11.36
C PRO A 97 8.31 -10.67 12.21
N ARG A 98 9.02 -10.64 13.35
CA ARG A 98 9.04 -9.47 14.25
C ARG A 98 9.62 -8.23 13.57
N ARG A 99 10.76 -8.38 12.88
CA ARG A 99 11.40 -7.28 12.14
C ARG A 99 10.58 -6.88 10.93
N TRP A 100 9.92 -7.85 10.30
CA TRP A 100 9.04 -7.60 9.18
C TRP A 100 7.84 -6.71 9.57
N LEU A 101 7.13 -7.08 10.63
CA LEU A 101 5.99 -6.32 11.20
C LEU A 101 6.46 -4.96 11.77
N ALA A 102 7.52 -4.92 12.56
CA ALA A 102 7.91 -3.69 13.26
C ALA A 102 8.57 -2.64 12.35
N LEU A 103 9.27 -3.05 11.28
CA LEU A 103 10.11 -2.15 10.50
C LEU A 103 9.85 -2.23 9.00
N ARG A 104 9.84 -3.43 8.41
CA ARG A 104 9.76 -3.56 6.95
C ARG A 104 8.38 -3.16 6.42
N ILE A 105 7.29 -3.52 7.07
CA ILE A 105 5.95 -3.10 6.64
C ILE A 105 5.79 -1.58 6.83
N PRO A 106 6.00 -0.97 8.03
CA PRO A 106 5.77 0.46 8.21
C PRO A 106 6.67 1.33 7.34
N LEU A 107 7.97 1.02 7.25
CA LEU A 107 8.97 1.89 6.63
C LEU A 107 9.40 1.45 5.23
N GLY A 108 9.31 0.15 4.92
CA GLY A 108 9.70 -0.40 3.61
C GLY A 108 8.54 -0.59 2.64
N THR A 109 7.29 -0.46 3.11
CA THR A 109 6.06 -0.61 2.31
C THR A 109 5.14 0.59 2.50
N VAL A 110 4.59 0.78 3.71
CA VAL A 110 3.53 1.78 3.95
C VAL A 110 4.03 3.20 3.70
N TRP A 111 5.08 3.66 4.40
CA TRP A 111 5.62 5.00 4.19
C TRP A 111 5.96 5.31 2.71
N PRO A 112 6.80 4.51 2.02
CA PRO A 112 7.20 4.84 0.66
C PRO A 112 6.04 4.83 -0.32
N GLU A 113 5.09 3.91 -0.19
CA GLU A 113 3.92 3.86 -1.06
C GLU A 113 2.99 5.06 -0.82
N GLU A 114 2.68 5.38 0.44
CA GLU A 114 1.85 6.55 0.74
C GLU A 114 2.52 7.87 0.31
N ALA A 115 3.82 8.01 0.56
CA ALA A 115 4.57 9.19 0.14
C ALA A 115 4.62 9.33 -1.40
N THR A 116 4.76 8.22 -2.12
CA THR A 116 4.83 8.21 -3.59
C THR A 116 3.47 8.44 -4.22
N PHE A 117 2.47 7.63 -3.88
CA PHE A 117 1.19 7.62 -4.58
C PHE A 117 0.22 8.67 -4.05
N ARG A 118 0.06 8.77 -2.73
CA ARG A 118 -0.88 9.73 -2.10
C ARG A 118 -0.25 11.11 -1.93
N GLY A 119 1.04 11.17 -1.61
CA GLY A 119 1.81 12.40 -1.52
C GLY A 119 2.15 12.99 -2.90
N ALA A 120 3.20 12.44 -3.53
CA ALA A 120 3.79 13.03 -4.73
C ALA A 120 2.87 12.97 -5.95
N LEU A 121 2.43 11.77 -6.33
CA LEU A 121 1.59 11.56 -7.51
C LEU A 121 0.18 12.13 -7.30
N GLY A 122 -0.39 11.98 -6.10
CA GLY A 122 -1.66 12.57 -5.72
C GLY A 122 -1.66 14.10 -5.90
N LYS A 123 -0.61 14.78 -5.42
CA LYS A 123 -0.45 16.23 -5.61
C LYS A 123 -0.35 16.62 -7.08
N LEU A 124 0.61 16.04 -7.83
CA LEU A 124 0.79 16.40 -9.24
C LEU A 124 -0.44 16.06 -10.09
N GLY A 125 -1.08 14.92 -9.81
CA GLY A 125 -2.30 14.50 -10.46
C GLY A 125 -3.44 15.50 -10.23
N ALA A 126 -3.63 15.95 -8.98
CA ALA A 126 -4.63 16.94 -8.64
C ALA A 126 -4.38 18.30 -9.33
N GLU A 127 -3.11 18.74 -9.39
CA GLU A 127 -2.73 19.97 -10.08
C GLU A 127 -2.89 19.90 -11.62
N ALA A 128 -2.84 18.70 -12.20
CA ALA A 128 -2.89 18.48 -13.64
C ALA A 128 -4.31 18.17 -14.16
N PHE A 129 -5.11 17.45 -13.37
CA PHE A 129 -6.39 16.87 -13.77
C PHE A 129 -7.55 17.16 -12.79
N GLY A 130 -7.30 17.97 -11.75
CA GLY A 130 -8.24 18.20 -10.66
C GLY A 130 -8.29 17.04 -9.65
N PRO A 131 -8.97 17.21 -8.51
CA PRO A 131 -8.96 16.21 -7.42
C PRO A 131 -9.41 14.81 -7.86
N ALA A 132 -10.50 14.71 -8.62
CA ALA A 132 -11.01 13.44 -9.11
C ALA A 132 -10.08 12.79 -10.15
N GLY A 133 -9.52 13.56 -11.09
CA GLY A 133 -8.59 13.04 -12.08
C GLY A 133 -7.27 12.58 -11.46
N GLY A 134 -6.73 13.34 -10.49
CA GLY A 134 -5.56 12.94 -9.72
C GLY A 134 -5.78 11.66 -8.91
N GLN A 135 -6.99 11.50 -8.37
CA GLN A 135 -7.41 10.30 -7.65
C GLN A 135 -7.42 9.05 -8.55
N VAL A 136 -7.96 9.15 -9.77
CA VAL A 136 -7.92 8.07 -10.78
C VAL A 136 -6.46 7.75 -11.14
N LEU A 137 -5.65 8.78 -11.41
CA LEU A 137 -4.26 8.60 -11.84
C LEU A 137 -3.43 7.86 -10.79
N GLN A 138 -3.48 8.29 -9.53
CA GLN A 138 -2.69 7.65 -8.47
C GLN A 138 -3.17 6.24 -8.17
N ALA A 139 -4.49 6.00 -8.16
CA ALA A 139 -5.06 4.68 -7.90
C ALA A 139 -4.70 3.70 -9.03
N GLY A 140 -4.81 4.13 -10.28
CA GLY A 140 -4.41 3.34 -11.44
C GLY A 140 -2.92 3.01 -11.43
N ALA A 141 -2.06 4.01 -11.18
CA ALA A 141 -0.61 3.80 -11.08
C ALA A 141 -0.25 2.86 -9.92
N PHE A 142 -0.93 2.98 -8.78
CA PHE A 142 -0.76 2.10 -7.64
C PHE A 142 -1.11 0.65 -7.99
N GLY A 143 -2.26 0.43 -8.65
CA GLY A 143 -2.67 -0.90 -9.10
C GLY A 143 -1.68 -1.51 -10.09
N LEU A 144 -1.27 -0.75 -11.11
CA LEU A 144 -0.31 -1.21 -12.12
C LEU A 144 1.08 -1.51 -11.54
N SER A 145 1.48 -0.82 -10.47
CA SER A 145 2.78 -1.07 -9.82
C SER A 145 2.87 -2.46 -9.19
N HIS A 146 1.73 -3.12 -8.90
CA HIS A 146 1.68 -4.45 -8.30
C HIS A 146 1.72 -5.61 -9.31
N ILE A 147 1.91 -5.34 -10.60
CA ILE A 147 1.99 -6.40 -11.64
C ILE A 147 3.16 -7.35 -11.36
N ALA A 148 4.33 -6.82 -10.98
CA ALA A 148 5.51 -7.64 -10.70
C ALA A 148 5.29 -8.53 -9.46
N ASP A 149 4.71 -7.96 -8.40
CA ASP A 149 4.38 -8.70 -7.17
C ASP A 149 3.37 -9.82 -7.44
N ALA A 150 2.33 -9.54 -8.24
CA ALA A 150 1.33 -10.54 -8.62
C ALA A 150 1.98 -11.72 -9.35
N ARG A 151 2.86 -11.43 -10.32
CA ARG A 151 3.59 -12.46 -11.08
C ARG A 151 4.52 -13.28 -10.17
N ALA A 152 5.29 -12.61 -9.31
CA ALA A 152 6.21 -13.27 -8.38
C ALA A 152 5.47 -14.18 -7.39
N ALA A 153 4.27 -13.78 -6.96
CA ALA A 153 3.44 -14.54 -6.04
C ALA A 153 2.49 -15.55 -6.73
N GLY A 154 2.58 -15.71 -8.06
CA GLY A 154 1.70 -16.59 -8.84
C GLY A 154 0.21 -16.22 -8.76
N GLN A 155 -0.11 -14.95 -8.46
CA GLN A 155 -1.47 -14.44 -8.33
C GLN A 155 -2.02 -13.96 -9.69
N PRO A 156 -3.34 -14.01 -9.89
CA PRO A 156 -3.94 -13.52 -11.13
C PRO A 156 -3.77 -12.00 -11.26
N VAL A 157 -2.99 -11.57 -12.26
CA VAL A 157 -2.55 -10.18 -12.43
C VAL A 157 -3.71 -9.19 -12.47
N VAL A 158 -4.73 -9.44 -13.31
CA VAL A 158 -5.85 -8.49 -13.49
C VAL A 158 -6.63 -8.29 -12.18
N PRO A 159 -7.12 -9.34 -11.48
CA PRO A 159 -7.72 -9.20 -10.17
C PRO A 159 -6.83 -8.47 -9.16
N THR A 160 -5.53 -8.76 -9.11
CA THR A 160 -4.60 -8.07 -8.19
C THR A 160 -4.50 -6.59 -8.50
N VAL A 161 -4.36 -6.20 -9.77
CA VAL A 161 -4.30 -4.79 -10.20
C VAL A 161 -5.59 -4.05 -9.85
N LEU A 162 -6.75 -4.68 -10.07
CA LEU A 162 -8.05 -4.08 -9.75
C LEU A 162 -8.23 -3.93 -8.23
N ALA A 163 -7.90 -4.96 -7.44
CA ALA A 163 -8.03 -4.93 -6.00
C ALA A 163 -7.09 -3.90 -5.35
N THR A 164 -5.83 -3.87 -5.78
CA THR A 164 -4.85 -2.89 -5.30
C THR A 164 -5.20 -1.49 -5.77
N GLY A 165 -5.65 -1.31 -7.01
CA GLY A 165 -6.16 -0.03 -7.51
C GLY A 165 -7.36 0.49 -6.70
N ALA A 166 -8.31 -0.37 -6.35
CA ALA A 166 -9.44 -0.03 -5.48
C ALA A 166 -8.99 0.35 -4.06
N ALA A 167 -8.03 -0.39 -3.49
CA ALA A 167 -7.42 -0.01 -2.21
C ALA A 167 -6.72 1.35 -2.30
N GLY A 168 -5.95 1.58 -3.37
CA GLY A 168 -5.30 2.86 -3.68
C GLY A 168 -6.30 4.01 -3.80
N TRP A 169 -7.47 3.76 -4.39
CA TRP A 169 -8.58 4.72 -4.40
C TRP A 169 -9.08 5.02 -2.99
N VAL A 170 -9.36 4.00 -2.16
CA VAL A 170 -9.80 4.23 -0.78
C VAL A 170 -8.76 5.03 0.00
N PHE A 171 -7.47 4.71 -0.14
CA PHE A 171 -6.37 5.44 0.49
C PHE A 171 -6.31 6.90 0.03
N GLY A 172 -6.41 7.16 -1.27
CA GLY A 172 -6.47 8.55 -1.77
C GLY A 172 -7.68 9.31 -1.25
N TRP A 173 -8.84 8.65 -1.12
CA TRP A 173 -10.03 9.26 -0.54
C TRP A 173 -9.83 9.61 0.95
N LEU A 174 -9.24 8.70 1.73
CA LEU A 174 -8.87 8.94 3.13
C LEU A 174 -7.91 10.13 3.27
N ALA A 175 -6.91 10.22 2.39
CA ALA A 175 -5.94 11.32 2.37
C ALA A 175 -6.63 12.66 2.08
N GLN A 176 -7.50 12.70 1.06
CA GLN A 176 -8.25 13.92 0.70
C GLN A 176 -9.22 14.34 1.81
N ARG A 177 -9.94 13.39 2.41
CA ARG A 177 -10.95 13.67 3.43
C ARG A 177 -10.36 14.19 4.73
N SER A 178 -9.16 13.74 5.08
CA SER A 178 -8.45 14.13 6.31
C SER A 178 -7.37 15.19 6.11
N ALA A 179 -6.99 15.47 4.86
CA ALA A 179 -5.80 16.25 4.49
C ALA A 179 -4.48 15.72 5.11
N SER A 180 -4.43 14.42 5.44
CA SER A 180 -3.31 13.79 6.15
C SER A 180 -2.99 12.41 5.58
N LEU A 181 -1.69 12.10 5.45
CA LEU A 181 -1.24 10.75 5.15
C LEU A 181 -1.44 9.78 6.33
N ALA A 182 -1.69 10.27 7.55
CA ALA A 182 -1.93 9.38 8.69
C ALA A 182 -3.15 8.47 8.48
N ALA A 183 -4.22 8.98 7.85
CA ALA A 183 -5.42 8.19 7.59
C ALA A 183 -5.16 6.98 6.66
N PRO A 184 -4.64 7.17 5.43
CA PRO A 184 -4.32 6.03 4.57
C PRO A 184 -3.16 5.18 5.12
N MET A 185 -2.15 5.77 5.77
CA MET A 185 -1.07 4.99 6.38
C MET A 185 -1.60 4.00 7.43
N LEU A 186 -2.54 4.41 8.29
CA LEU A 186 -3.15 3.50 9.27
C LEU A 186 -3.99 2.41 8.62
N ALA A 187 -4.79 2.74 7.61
CA ALA A 187 -5.59 1.75 6.87
C ALA A 187 -4.70 0.74 6.12
N HIS A 188 -3.64 1.23 5.48
CA HIS A 188 -2.68 0.42 4.75
C HIS A 188 -1.83 -0.45 5.69
N LEU A 189 -1.38 0.11 6.81
CA LEU A 189 -0.72 -0.65 7.86
C LEU A 189 -1.64 -1.77 8.37
N ALA A 190 -2.92 -1.47 8.64
CA ALA A 190 -3.88 -2.48 9.08
C ALA A 190 -4.06 -3.61 8.06
N ILE A 191 -4.14 -3.32 6.75
CA ILE A 191 -4.23 -4.35 5.71
C ILE A 191 -3.03 -5.30 5.77
N ASN A 192 -1.82 -4.73 5.85
CA ASN A 192 -0.58 -5.51 5.85
C ASN A 192 -0.38 -6.28 7.17
N GLU A 193 -0.48 -5.60 8.30
CA GLU A 193 -0.25 -6.17 9.64
C GLU A 193 -1.32 -7.18 10.01
N ALA A 194 -2.61 -6.86 9.83
CA ALA A 194 -3.67 -7.81 10.14
C ALA A 194 -3.60 -9.03 9.22
N GLY A 195 -3.30 -8.84 7.93
CA GLY A 195 -3.10 -9.94 6.99
C GLY A 195 -1.91 -10.83 7.35
N ALA A 196 -0.81 -10.23 7.79
CA ALA A 196 0.39 -10.92 8.25
C ALA A 196 0.13 -11.72 9.55
N LEU A 197 -0.50 -11.08 10.54
CA LEU A 197 -0.86 -11.71 11.80
C LEU A 197 -1.87 -12.84 11.60
N ALA A 198 -2.86 -12.66 10.72
CA ALA A 198 -3.80 -13.73 10.38
C ALA A 198 -3.10 -14.92 9.72
N ALA A 199 -2.13 -14.68 8.83
CA ALA A 199 -1.32 -15.74 8.24
C ALA A 199 -0.49 -16.49 9.28
N LEU A 200 0.20 -15.78 10.17
CA LEU A 200 0.96 -16.35 11.29
C LEU A 200 0.06 -17.20 12.21
N ALA A 201 -1.11 -16.68 12.58
CA ALA A 201 -2.08 -17.39 13.41
C ALA A 201 -2.60 -18.66 12.71
N CYS A 202 -2.89 -18.59 11.41
CA CYS A 202 -3.34 -19.74 10.63
C CYS A 202 -2.28 -20.85 10.54
N GLN A 203 -0.99 -20.48 10.46
CA GLN A 203 0.15 -21.41 10.40
C GLN A 203 0.53 -21.99 11.78
N ALA A 204 0.32 -21.24 12.86
CA ALA A 204 0.55 -21.71 14.22
C ALA A 204 -0.55 -22.64 14.75
N GLY A 205 -1.76 -22.60 14.17
CA GLY A 205 -2.88 -23.45 14.57
C GLY A 205 -2.68 -24.93 14.19
N PRO A 206 -3.35 -25.88 14.87
CA PRO A 206 -3.20 -27.31 14.60
C PRO A 206 -3.42 -27.66 13.13
N ALA A 207 -2.60 -28.60 12.60
CA ALA A 207 -2.86 -29.22 11.31
C ALA A 207 -4.27 -29.86 11.36
N ALA A 208 -5.04 -29.73 10.27
CA ALA A 208 -6.30 -30.46 10.19
C ALA A 208 -5.98 -31.96 10.33
N ARG A 209 -6.68 -32.66 11.23
CA ARG A 209 -6.57 -34.12 11.28
C ARG A 209 -6.94 -34.66 9.89
N PRO A 210 -6.18 -35.62 9.34
CA PRO A 210 -6.60 -36.29 8.11
C PRO A 210 -8.01 -36.85 8.35
N VAL A 211 -8.91 -36.57 7.41
CA VAL A 211 -10.24 -37.18 7.40
C VAL A 211 -10.02 -38.68 7.11
N PRO A 212 -10.60 -39.60 7.89
CA PRO A 212 -10.46 -41.04 7.67
C PRO A 212 -11.01 -41.48 6.32
#